data_AF-A0AAX4J9V9-F1
#
_entry.id   AF-A0AAX4J9V9-F1
#
_cell.length_a   1.000
_cell.length_b   1.000
_cell.length_c   1.000
_cell.angle_alpha   90.00
_cell.angle_beta   90.00
_cell.angle_gamma   90.00
#
_symmetry.space_group_name_H-M   'P 1'
#
loop_
_entity.id
_entity.type
_entity.pdbx_description
1 polymer ?
#
loop_
_entity_poly.entity_id
_entity_poly.type
_entity_poly.pdbx_seq_one_letter_code
_entity_poly.pdbx_strand_id
1 'polypeptide(L)'
;MRNRVDFTFKTNKSPFIECGLGDTFYVLVYGENTVVFNNKSEKICYPIPVHYPSFVVSFNGRQTNFEEIFIFNNEEDKEKMRNFVRNSNLGQGKIIREFVGLK
;
A
#
# COMPACT_ATOMS: atom_id res chain seq x y z
N MET A 1 -18.08 0.92 -7.31
CA MET A 1 -17.04 0.02 -6.78
C MET A 1 -16.69 0.52 -5.38
N ARG A 2 -16.86 -0.28 -4.32
CA ARG A 2 -16.44 0.13 -2.97
C ARG A 2 -14.95 -0.19 -2.83
N ASN A 3 -14.13 0.77 -2.41
CA ASN A 3 -12.74 0.50 -2.01
C ASN A 3 -12.77 -0.38 -0.75
N ARG A 4 -12.75 -1.69 -0.94
CA ARG A 4 -12.72 -2.66 0.15
C ARG A 4 -11.28 -3.09 0.38
N VAL A 5 -10.82 -2.88 1.61
CA VAL A 5 -9.55 -3.43 2.11
C VAL A 5 -9.89 -4.71 2.86
N ASP A 6 -9.33 -5.82 2.42
CA ASP A 6 -9.58 -7.13 3.04
C ASP A 6 -8.65 -7.38 4.24
N PHE A 7 -7.41 -6.92 4.16
CA PHE A 7 -6.47 -6.95 5.27
C PHE A 7 -5.44 -5.81 5.18
N THR A 8 -4.78 -5.52 6.31
CA THR A 8 -3.77 -4.46 6.41
C THR A 8 -2.42 -5.01 6.85
N PHE A 9 -1.36 -4.31 6.46
CA PHE A 9 0.03 -4.63 6.77
C PHE A 9 0.84 -3.34 6.73
N LYS A 10 2.11 -3.37 7.16
CA LYS A 10 2.94 -2.16 7.30
C LYS A 10 4.28 -2.30 6.64
N THR A 11 4.90 -1.21 6.24
CA THR A 11 6.31 -1.22 5.86
C THR A 11 7.20 -1.51 7.08
N ASN A 12 8.35 -2.13 6.87
CA ASN A 12 9.28 -2.53 7.92
C ASN A 12 10.28 -1.44 8.33
N LYS A 13 10.27 -0.29 7.65
CA LYS A 13 11.20 0.82 7.87
C LYS A 13 10.46 2.16 7.77
N SER A 14 11.07 3.21 8.32
CA SER A 14 10.54 4.57 8.27
C SER A 14 10.51 5.11 6.82
N PRO A 15 9.42 5.79 6.41
CA PRO A 15 8.18 5.97 7.15
C PRO A 15 7.39 4.64 7.26
N PHE A 16 6.90 4.31 8.46
CA PHE A 16 6.09 3.12 8.72
C PHE A 16 4.68 3.30 8.12
N ILE A 17 4.58 3.12 6.81
CA ILE A 17 3.36 3.30 6.03
C ILE A 17 2.46 2.08 6.26
N GLU A 18 1.20 2.33 6.61
CA GLU A 18 0.18 1.30 6.64
C GLU A 18 -0.42 1.13 5.24
N CYS A 19 -0.47 -0.12 4.79
CA CYS A 19 -0.96 -0.53 3.49
C CYS A 19 -2.12 -1.51 3.66
N GLY A 20 -2.92 -1.65 2.61
CA GLY A 20 -4.00 -2.61 2.57
C GLY A 20 -4.00 -3.36 1.25
N LEU A 21 -4.50 -4.59 1.27
CA LEU A 21 -4.82 -5.34 0.06
C LEU A 21 -6.31 -5.69 0.05
N GLY A 22 -6.92 -5.52 -1.11
CA GLY A 22 -8.25 -6.05 -1.44
C GLY A 22 -8.27 -6.37 -2.94
N ASP A 23 -9.22 -5.79 -3.67
CA ASP A 23 -9.24 -5.88 -5.15
C ASP A 23 -7.96 -5.31 -5.80
N THR A 24 -7.27 -4.40 -5.10
CA THR A 24 -5.99 -3.83 -5.52
C THR A 24 -5.12 -3.52 -4.30
N PHE A 25 -3.93 -2.97 -4.53
CA PHE A 25 -3.03 -2.49 -3.50
C PHE A 25 -3.39 -1.07 -3.07
N TYR A 26 -3.46 -0.82 -1.76
CA TYR A 26 -3.81 0.46 -1.17
C TYR A 26 -2.73 0.96 -0.21
N VAL A 27 -2.54 2.28 -0.17
CA VAL A 27 -1.87 2.97 0.93
C VAL A 27 -2.94 3.60 1.81
N LEU A 28 -2.84 3.41 3.13
CA LEU A 28 -3.79 3.94 4.09
C LEU A 28 -3.30 5.29 4.62
N VAL A 29 -4.06 6.35 4.33
CA VAL A 29 -3.75 7.71 4.75
C VAL A 29 -4.71 8.13 5.85
N TYR A 30 -4.18 8.50 7.01
CA TYR A 30 -4.99 8.95 8.14
C TYR A 30 -5.07 10.47 8.15
N GLY A 31 -6.29 11.00 8.19
CA GLY A 31 -6.53 12.44 8.35
C GLY A 31 -6.30 12.90 9.79
N GLU A 32 -6.19 14.21 9.97
CA GLU A 32 -6.12 14.84 11.30
C GLU A 32 -7.47 14.80 12.03
N ASN A 33 -8.56 14.77 11.26
CA ASN A 33 -9.91 14.70 11.78
C ASN A 33 -10.25 13.29 12.27
N THR A 34 -11.04 13.24 13.33
CA THR A 34 -11.65 12.01 13.86
C THR A 34 -13.15 12.03 13.60
N VAL A 35 -13.75 10.85 13.59
CA VAL A 35 -15.20 10.67 13.52
C VAL A 35 -15.68 9.98 14.78
N VAL A 36 -16.83 10.41 15.31
CA VAL A 36 -17.49 9.68 16.40
C VAL A 36 -18.39 8.63 15.77
N PHE A 37 -18.08 7.36 15.99
CA PHE A 37 -18.85 6.21 15.53
C PHE A 37 -19.08 5.26 16.72
N ASN A 38 -20.34 4.88 16.97
CA ASN A 38 -20.72 4.05 18.12
C ASN A 38 -20.15 4.54 19.47
N ASN A 39 -20.26 5.84 19.75
CA ASN A 39 -19.72 6.50 20.95
C ASN A 39 -18.20 6.35 21.15
N LYS A 40 -17.46 6.03 20.09
CA LYS A 40 -15.99 5.99 20.08
C LYS A 40 -15.45 6.96 19.05
N SER A 41 -14.35 7.63 19.40
CA SER A 41 -13.61 8.49 18.47
C SER A 41 -12.66 7.63 17.65
N GLU A 42 -12.84 7.60 16.34
CA GLU A 42 -12.03 6.84 15.39
C GLU A 42 -11.30 7.79 14.45
N LYS A 43 -10.06 7.47 14.07
CA LYS A 43 -9.34 8.24 13.04
C LYS A 43 -9.95 7.98 11.68
N ILE A 44 -10.15 9.05 10.89
CA ILE A 44 -10.58 8.91 9.51
C ILE A 44 -9.42 8.35 8.68
N CYS A 45 -9.65 7.22 8.01
CA CYS A 45 -8.69 6.55 7.15
C CYS A 45 -9.18 6.55 5.70
N TYR A 46 -8.33 6.99 4.78
CA TYR A 46 -8.56 7.00 3.35
C TYR A 46 -7.72 5.90 2.69
N PRO A 47 -8.33 4.81 2.20
CA PRO A 47 -7.62 3.81 1.41
C PRO A 47 -7.41 4.35 -0.01
N ILE A 48 -6.17 4.71 -0.34
CA ILE A 48 -5.79 5.24 -1.64
C ILE A 48 -5.26 4.08 -2.50
N PRO A 49 -5.90 3.71 -3.62
CA PRO A 49 -5.38 2.68 -4.50
C PRO A 49 -4.09 3.18 -5.15
N VAL A 50 -3.04 2.38 -5.12
CA VAL A 50 -1.71 2.73 -5.65
C VAL A 50 -1.18 1.60 -6.52
N HIS A 51 -0.48 1.97 -7.59
CA HIS A 51 0.24 1.00 -8.41
C HIS A 51 1.40 0.39 -7.62
N TYR A 52 1.27 -0.90 -7.27
CA TYR A 52 2.17 -1.59 -6.36
C TYR A 52 3.68 -1.52 -6.75
N PRO A 53 4.10 -1.80 -8.00
CA PRO A 53 5.51 -1.68 -8.37
C PRO A 53 6.05 -0.26 -8.22
N SER A 54 5.24 0.74 -8.58
CA SER A 54 5.63 2.14 -8.43
C SER A 54 5.82 2.49 -6.94
N PHE A 55 4.97 1.97 -6.06
CA PHE A 55 5.14 2.12 -4.62
C PHE A 55 6.44 1.48 -4.14
N VAL A 56 6.70 0.22 -4.52
CA VAL A 56 7.92 -0.52 -4.14
C VAL A 56 9.19 0.23 -4.55
N VAL A 57 9.26 0.68 -5.80
CA VAL A 57 10.44 1.43 -6.30
C VAL A 57 10.55 2.79 -5.63
N SER A 58 9.44 3.49 -5.38
CA SER A 58 9.46 4.79 -4.69
C SER A 58 9.90 4.66 -3.23
N PHE A 59 9.46 3.61 -2.54
CA PHE A 59 9.76 3.38 -1.14
C PHE A 59 11.17 2.83 -0.91
N ASN A 60 11.60 1.86 -1.72
CA ASN A 60 12.87 1.15 -1.52
C ASN A 60 13.99 1.60 -2.48
N GLY A 61 13.71 2.52 -3.40
CA GLY A 61 14.64 3.00 -4.43
C GLY A 61 14.93 2.01 -5.56
N ARG A 62 14.53 0.75 -5.41
CA ARG A 62 14.70 -0.33 -6.40
C ARG A 62 13.57 -1.34 -6.31
N GLN A 63 13.37 -2.08 -7.39
CA GLN A 63 12.50 -3.24 -7.35
C GLN A 63 13.08 -4.27 -6.38
N THR A 64 12.27 -4.74 -5.42
CA THR A 64 12.65 -5.84 -4.54
C THR A 64 11.44 -6.70 -4.22
N ASN A 65 11.67 -7.80 -3.51
CA ASN A 65 10.63 -8.67 -3.04
C ASN A 65 9.82 -8.01 -1.91
N PHE A 66 8.51 -8.24 -1.91
CA PHE A 66 7.58 -7.63 -0.97
C PHE A 66 7.87 -8.06 0.48
N GLU A 67 8.40 -9.28 0.68
CA GLU A 67 8.81 -9.75 2.01
C GLU A 67 9.97 -8.93 2.62
N GLU A 68 10.75 -8.21 1.80
CA GLU A 68 11.80 -7.31 2.30
C GLU A 68 11.26 -5.93 2.71
N ILE A 69 10.02 -5.61 2.35
CA ILE A 69 9.42 -4.29 2.55
C ILE A 69 8.34 -4.34 3.62
N PHE A 70 7.54 -5.40 3.66
CA PHE A 70 6.32 -5.44 4.46
C PHE A 70 6.40 -6.41 5.64
N ILE A 71 5.74 -6.02 6.72
CA ILE A 71 5.46 -6.84 7.90
C ILE A 71 3.97 -7.18 7.85
N PHE A 72 3.68 -8.47 7.78
CA PHE A 72 2.32 -9.02 7.78
C PHE A 72 1.95 -9.51 9.18
N ASN A 73 0.66 -9.44 9.52
CA ASN A 73 0.16 -9.89 10.81
C ASN A 73 0.13 -11.42 10.93
N ASN A 74 -0.01 -12.12 9.81
CA ASN A 74 -0.07 -13.58 9.74
C ASN A 74 0.40 -14.07 8.35
N GLU A 75 0.68 -15.37 8.24
CA GLU A 75 1.13 -15.97 6.98
C GLU A 75 0.02 -16.09 5.92
N GLU A 76 -1.26 -16.09 6.31
CA GLU A 76 -2.39 -16.12 5.36
C GLU A 76 -2.44 -14.83 4.52
N ASP A 77 -2.30 -13.68 5.17
CA ASP A 77 -2.26 -12.36 4.54
C ASP A 77 -1.03 -12.20 3.63
N LYS A 78 0.10 -12.74 4.06
CA LYS A 78 1.33 -12.78 3.27
C LYS A 78 1.15 -13.66 2.02
N GLU A 79 0.47 -14.80 2.13
CA GLU A 79 0.16 -15.65 0.98
C GLU A 79 -0.81 -14.97 0.00
N LYS A 80 -1.83 -14.24 0.49
CA LYS A 80 -2.70 -13.41 -0.35
C LYS A 80 -1.90 -12.36 -1.13
N MET A 81 -0.95 -11.70 -0.47
CA MET A 81 -0.06 -10.75 -1.13
C MET A 81 0.83 -11.41 -2.19
N ARG A 82 1.40 -12.59 -1.89
CA ARG A 82 2.19 -13.37 -2.85
C ARG A 82 1.40 -13.68 -4.11
N ASN A 83 0.14 -14.10 -3.96
CA ASN A 83 -0.75 -14.39 -5.08
C ASN A 83 -1.12 -13.13 -5.86
N PHE A 84 -1.36 -12.00 -5.18
CA PHE A 84 -1.56 -10.71 -5.84
C PHE A 84 -0.37 -10.32 -6.71
N VAL A 85 0.86 -10.39 -6.18
CA VAL A 85 2.09 -10.04 -6.91
C VAL A 85 2.35 -10.98 -8.08
N ARG A 86 2.02 -12.28 -7.95
CA ARG A 86 2.15 -13.26 -9.05
C ARG A 86 1.15 -13.03 -10.18
N ASN A 87 -0.10 -12.70 -9.85
CA ASN A 87 -1.18 -12.54 -10.82
C ASN A 87 -1.16 -11.19 -11.52
N SER A 88 -0.63 -10.18 -10.86
CA SER A 88 -0.35 -8.93 -11.53
C SER A 88 0.88 -9.15 -12.42
N ASN A 89 0.71 -9.04 -13.75
CA ASN A 89 1.81 -9.09 -14.73
C ASN A 89 2.75 -7.88 -14.53
N LEU A 90 3.38 -7.81 -13.37
CA LEU A 90 4.21 -6.71 -12.92
C LEU A 90 5.58 -6.88 -13.57
N GLY A 91 5.64 -6.55 -14.86
CA GLY A 91 6.88 -6.31 -15.56
C GLY A 91 7.76 -5.31 -14.78
N GLN A 92 9.07 -5.40 -14.96
CA GLN A 92 10.04 -4.50 -14.32
C GLN A 92 9.66 -3.03 -14.58
N GLY A 93 9.04 -2.39 -13.59
CA GLY A 93 8.65 -0.98 -13.68
C GLY A 93 9.86 -0.09 -13.45
N LYS A 94 10.14 0.83 -14.38
CA LYS A 94 11.12 1.90 -14.18
C LYS A 94 10.37 3.20 -13.91
N ILE A 95 10.66 3.87 -12.79
CA ILE A 95 10.17 5.24 -12.56
C ILE A 95 10.97 6.17 -13.47
N ILE A 96 10.28 6.88 -14.35
CA ILE A 96 10.85 7.94 -15.19
C ILE A 96 10.23 9.29 -14.80
N ARG A 97 11.02 10.35 -14.82
CA ARG A 97 10.51 11.74 -14.70
C ARG A 97 10.34 12.30 -16.10
N GLU A 98 9.21 12.01 -16.72
CA GLU A 98 8.90 12.51 -18.06
C GLU A 98 8.48 13.98 -18.05
N PHE A 99 7.75 14.40 -17.01
CA PHE A 99 7.31 15.78 -16.86
C PHE A 99 8.25 16.51 -15.89
N VAL A 100 9.27 17.16 -16.45
CA VAL A 100 9.97 18.24 -15.76
C VAL A 100 9.08 19.46 -15.92
N GLY A 101 8.51 19.96 -14.83
CA GLY A 101 7.65 21.14 -14.86
C GLY A 101 8.33 22.27 -15.65
N LEU A 102 7.59 22.88 -16.57
CA LEU A 102 8.02 24.10 -17.25
C LEU A 102 8.40 25.10 -16.16
N LYS A 103 9.69 25.42 -16.09
CA LYS A 103 10.23 26.45 -15.20
C LYS A 103 9.70 27.82 -15.56
#